data_AF-A0A1H7V5Y1-F1
#
_entry.id   AF-A0A1H7V5Y1-F1
#
_cell.length_a   1.000
_cell.length_b   1.000
_cell.length_c   1.000
_cell.angle_alpha   90.00
_cell.angle_beta   90.00
_cell.angle_gamma   90.00
#
_symmetry.space_group_name_H-M   'P 1'
#
loop_
_entity.id
_entity.type
_entity.pdbx_description
1 polymer ?
#
loop_
_entity_poly.entity_id
_entity_poly.type
_entity_poly.pdbx_seq_one_letter_code
_entity_poly.pdbx_strand_id
1 'polypeptide(L)'
;MSPVPKSFKAEIQRLLIQPGVEGQAYFHVTRLANAAGELTVSVDSHWGGYTTSRPRREIREASPLDGPLRRAELRSIGETCLLVNDETDFRLWLAFGGHAVVLDVVARLKFGPLLAPREVARDSSAVGFVAAQSLSSAELQHATSKTLRMAVLTRDGRRCFICGRSPANHVDLELHVHHIVPWGQGGITEIDNLVTLCGTCHDGLKPHFDRDLVHDVQARHGAVAPTYLERLWNYQQCVQRLLQIRSASGTPSA
;
A
#
# COMPACT_ATOMS: atom_id res chain seq x y z
N MET A 1 -20.61 40.08 14.67
CA MET A 1 -19.20 39.74 14.91
C MET A 1 -18.84 38.62 13.93
N SER A 2 -17.99 38.88 12.94
CA SER A 2 -17.49 37.79 12.08
C SER A 2 -16.68 36.82 12.94
N PRO A 3 -16.91 35.50 12.84
CA PRO A 3 -16.16 34.54 13.64
C PRO A 3 -14.67 34.67 13.33
N VAL A 4 -13.84 34.68 14.38
CA VAL A 4 -12.38 34.63 14.25
C VAL A 4 -12.01 33.38 13.45
N PRO A 5 -11.22 33.50 12.36
CA PRO A 5 -10.81 32.34 11.59
C PRO A 5 -10.05 31.38 12.50
N LYS A 6 -10.55 30.14 12.62
CA LYS A 6 -9.93 29.10 13.46
C LYS A 6 -8.59 28.69 12.85
N SER A 7 -7.59 28.47 13.70
CA SER A 7 -6.28 28.00 13.24
C SER A 7 -6.37 26.60 12.63
N PHE A 8 -5.51 26.29 11.65
CA PHE A 8 -5.44 24.95 11.05
C PHE A 8 -5.26 23.85 12.09
N LYS A 9 -4.40 24.08 13.10
CA LYS A 9 -4.20 23.17 14.23
C LYS A 9 -5.51 22.90 14.99
N ALA A 10 -6.29 23.93 15.28
CA ALA A 10 -7.58 23.79 15.98
C ALA A 10 -8.59 23.00 15.14
N GLU A 11 -8.58 23.19 13.82
CA GLU A 11 -9.40 22.41 12.90
C GLU A 11 -9.00 20.93 12.86
N ILE A 12 -7.71 20.61 12.80
CA ILE A 12 -7.24 19.21 12.87
C ILE A 12 -7.61 18.58 14.23
N GLN A 13 -7.47 19.32 15.33
CA GLN A 13 -7.92 18.87 16.65
C GLN A 13 -9.42 18.60 16.69
N ARG A 14 -10.24 19.41 16.02
CA ARG A 14 -11.67 19.15 15.86
C ARG A 14 -11.93 17.85 15.10
N LEU A 15 -11.27 17.62 13.96
CA LEU A 15 -11.47 16.41 13.15
C LEU A 15 -11.12 15.10 13.90
N LEU A 16 -10.16 15.17 14.83
CA LEU A 16 -9.78 14.03 15.66
C LEU A 16 -10.90 13.58 16.63
N ILE A 17 -11.77 14.49 17.07
CA ILE A 17 -12.77 14.20 18.11
C ILE A 17 -14.22 14.39 17.68
N GLN A 18 -14.48 15.00 16.53
CA GLN A 18 -15.85 15.29 16.11
C GLN A 18 -16.69 14.01 15.95
N PRO A 19 -18.01 14.07 16.19
CA PRO A 19 -18.88 12.91 15.99
C PRO A 19 -19.02 12.57 14.51
N GLY A 20 -19.34 11.30 14.23
CA GLY A 20 -19.79 10.87 12.91
C GLY A 20 -21.24 11.29 12.66
N VAL A 21 -21.66 11.14 11.40
CA VAL A 21 -23.05 11.31 10.97
C VAL A 21 -23.76 9.98 11.20
N GLU A 22 -24.82 10.01 12.00
CA GLU A 22 -25.57 8.82 12.40
C GLU A 22 -26.16 8.07 11.19
N GLY A 23 -26.03 6.74 11.21
CA GLY A 23 -26.58 5.86 10.16
C GLY A 23 -25.88 5.97 8.79
N GLN A 24 -24.78 6.72 8.68
CA GLN A 24 -24.05 6.87 7.43
C GLN A 24 -22.80 5.97 7.39
N ALA A 25 -22.50 5.47 6.20
CA ALA A 25 -21.27 4.73 5.94
C ALA A 25 -20.09 5.67 5.71
N TYR A 26 -18.90 5.19 6.06
CA TYR A 26 -17.62 5.82 5.79
C TYR A 26 -16.71 4.87 5.03
N PHE A 27 -15.63 5.39 4.46
CA PHE A 27 -14.50 4.62 3.94
C PHE A 27 -13.22 5.05 4.61
N HIS A 28 -12.42 4.08 5.04
CA HIS A 28 -11.06 4.36 5.53
C HIS A 28 -10.14 4.61 4.33
N VAL A 29 -9.55 5.80 4.29
CA VAL A 29 -8.59 6.23 3.27
C VAL A 29 -7.32 6.68 3.96
N THR A 30 -6.18 6.18 3.51
CA THR A 30 -4.86 6.61 4.01
C THR A 30 -4.14 7.38 2.92
N ARG A 31 -3.52 8.50 3.31
CA ARG A 31 -2.83 9.40 2.38
C ARG A 31 -1.43 9.76 2.86
N LEU A 32 -0.40 9.26 2.18
CA LEU A 32 0.99 9.37 2.62
C LEU A 32 1.92 9.66 1.44
N ALA A 33 3.19 9.97 1.72
CA ALA A 33 4.23 10.06 0.70
C ALA A 33 5.51 9.32 1.11
N ASN A 34 6.25 8.80 0.14
CA ASN A 34 7.59 8.26 0.40
C ASN A 34 8.64 9.38 0.46
N ALA A 35 9.91 9.02 0.68
CA ALA A 35 11.01 9.98 0.77
C ALA A 35 11.27 10.75 -0.53
N ALA A 36 10.92 10.18 -1.70
CA ALA A 36 10.98 10.86 -2.99
C ALA A 36 9.80 11.83 -3.22
N GLY A 37 8.84 11.88 -2.28
CA GLY A 37 7.62 12.69 -2.41
C GLY A 37 6.54 12.03 -3.27
N GLU A 38 6.73 10.77 -3.67
CA GLU A 38 5.74 10.02 -4.43
C GLU A 38 4.58 9.64 -3.51
N LEU A 39 3.41 9.71 -4.09
CA LEU A 39 2.17 9.68 -3.36
C LEU A 39 1.64 8.25 -3.20
N THR A 40 1.25 7.88 -1.99
CA THR A 40 0.50 6.65 -1.75
C THR A 40 -0.89 6.97 -1.23
N VAL A 41 -1.90 6.38 -1.86
CA VAL A 41 -3.27 6.40 -1.38
C VAL A 41 -3.76 4.96 -1.28
N SER A 42 -4.27 4.56 -0.12
CA SER A 42 -4.86 3.25 0.09
C SER A 42 -6.26 3.37 0.69
N VAL A 43 -7.07 2.35 0.44
CA VAL A 43 -8.41 2.21 1.01
C VAL A 43 -8.57 0.80 1.56
N ASP A 44 -9.33 0.69 2.64
CA ASP A 44 -9.79 -0.62 3.09
C ASP A 44 -10.72 -1.21 2.04
N SER A 45 -10.53 -2.49 1.73
CA SER A 45 -11.27 -3.18 0.69
C SER A 45 -11.69 -4.57 1.14
N HIS A 46 -12.71 -5.13 0.50
CA HIS A 46 -13.14 -6.52 0.66
C HIS A 46 -13.12 -7.24 -0.69
N TRP A 47 -13.21 -8.55 -0.62
CA TRP A 47 -13.31 -9.41 -1.80
C TRP A 47 -14.66 -9.21 -2.48
N GLY A 48 -14.63 -8.86 -3.77
CA GLY A 48 -15.81 -8.66 -4.61
C GLY A 48 -15.97 -9.72 -5.70
N GLY A 49 -15.05 -10.68 -5.81
CA GLY A 49 -15.14 -11.75 -6.80
C GLY A 49 -13.81 -12.07 -7.49
N TYR A 50 -13.92 -12.67 -8.67
CA TYR A 50 -12.80 -12.93 -9.56
C TYR A 50 -13.14 -12.50 -10.98
N THR A 51 -12.11 -12.09 -11.72
CA THR A 51 -12.23 -11.89 -13.17
C THR A 51 -12.60 -13.20 -13.86
N THR A 52 -13.27 -13.09 -15.01
CA THR A 52 -13.61 -14.23 -15.87
C THR A 52 -12.46 -14.58 -16.83
N SER A 53 -11.55 -13.64 -17.08
CA SER A 53 -10.34 -13.82 -17.89
C SER A 53 -9.31 -14.71 -17.17
N ARG A 54 -8.41 -15.32 -17.96
CA ARG A 54 -7.25 -16.03 -17.43
C ARG A 54 -5.97 -15.19 -17.58
N PRO A 55 -5.04 -15.21 -16.62
CA PRO A 55 -5.17 -15.87 -15.31
C PRO A 55 -6.26 -15.20 -14.46
N ARG A 56 -6.97 -16.01 -13.67
CA ARG A 56 -8.06 -15.53 -12.82
C ARG A 56 -7.47 -14.59 -11.76
N ARG A 57 -7.99 -13.37 -11.66
CA ARG A 57 -7.53 -12.36 -10.71
C ARG A 57 -8.60 -11.96 -9.74
N GLU A 58 -8.21 -11.65 -8.52
CA GLU A 58 -9.12 -11.19 -7.49
C GLU A 58 -9.66 -9.79 -7.85
N ILE A 59 -10.95 -9.58 -7.64
CA ILE A 59 -11.58 -8.28 -7.71
C ILE A 59 -11.83 -7.82 -6.28
N ARG A 60 -11.44 -6.59 -5.97
CA ARG A 60 -11.69 -5.96 -4.67
C ARG A 60 -12.34 -4.60 -4.84
N GLU A 61 -13.22 -4.27 -3.91
CA GLU A 61 -13.90 -2.97 -3.84
C GLU A 61 -13.79 -2.38 -2.45
N ALA A 62 -13.96 -1.06 -2.32
CA ALA A 62 -13.80 -0.39 -1.04
C ALA A 62 -14.88 -0.83 -0.04
N SER A 63 -14.47 -1.05 1.21
CA SER A 63 -15.36 -1.51 2.28
C SER A 63 -16.08 -0.33 2.94
N PRO A 64 -17.42 -0.26 2.89
CA PRO A 64 -18.16 0.64 3.75
C PRO A 64 -18.01 0.20 5.21
N LEU A 65 -17.83 1.15 6.12
CA LEU A 65 -17.60 0.89 7.55
C LEU A 65 -18.23 1.95 8.44
N ASP A 66 -18.29 1.68 9.75
CA ASP A 66 -18.61 2.67 10.76
C ASP A 66 -17.38 3.55 11.03
N GLY A 67 -17.49 4.84 10.69
CA GLY A 67 -16.40 5.80 10.79
C GLY A 67 -15.89 6.00 12.22
N PRO A 68 -16.76 6.39 13.18
CA PRO A 68 -16.38 6.53 14.59
C PRO A 68 -15.71 5.28 15.18
N LEU A 69 -16.24 4.09 14.90
CA LEU A 69 -15.68 2.82 15.37
C LEU A 69 -14.28 2.60 14.77
N ARG A 70 -14.12 2.71 13.46
CA ARG A 70 -12.81 2.52 12.82
C ARG A 70 -11.77 3.54 13.28
N ARG A 71 -12.16 4.79 13.52
CA ARG A 71 -11.27 5.79 14.13
C ARG A 71 -10.84 5.36 15.55
N ALA A 72 -11.76 4.81 16.34
CA ALA A 72 -11.44 4.29 17.68
C ALA A 72 -10.52 3.06 17.64
N GLU A 73 -10.73 2.15 16.69
CA GLU A 73 -9.86 0.98 16.45
C GLU A 73 -8.42 1.41 16.14
N LEU A 74 -8.23 2.34 15.20
CA LEU A 74 -6.90 2.88 14.87
C LEU A 74 -6.25 3.55 16.08
N ARG A 75 -7.03 4.33 16.84
CA ARG A 75 -6.54 4.96 18.07
C ARG A 75 -6.10 3.95 19.12
N SER A 76 -6.78 2.79 19.22
CA SER A 76 -6.45 1.75 20.20
C SER A 76 -5.08 1.11 19.95
N ILE A 77 -4.58 1.15 18.71
CA ILE A 77 -3.26 0.65 18.32
C ILE A 77 -2.23 1.77 18.16
N GLY A 78 -2.52 2.98 18.64
CA GLY A 78 -1.59 4.11 18.64
C GLY A 78 -1.60 4.97 17.37
N GLU A 79 -2.50 4.70 16.42
CA GLU A 79 -2.60 5.45 15.16
C GLU A 79 -3.60 6.61 15.24
N THR A 80 -3.36 7.66 14.45
CA THR A 80 -4.27 8.81 14.34
C THR A 80 -5.17 8.68 13.14
N CYS A 81 -6.47 8.99 13.26
CA CYS A 81 -7.39 8.99 12.14
C CYS A 81 -8.34 10.19 12.22
N LEU A 82 -8.42 10.99 11.15
CA LEU A 82 -9.32 12.12 11.05
C LEU A 82 -10.70 11.65 10.56
N LEU A 83 -11.76 12.12 11.21
CA LEU A 83 -13.11 11.88 10.72
C LEU A 83 -13.51 13.01 9.78
N VAL A 84 -13.99 12.71 8.58
CA VAL A 84 -14.28 13.69 7.52
C VAL A 84 -15.77 13.59 7.16
N ASN A 85 -16.55 14.60 7.55
CA ASN A 85 -18.00 14.63 7.37
C ASN A 85 -18.46 15.41 6.14
N ASP A 86 -17.66 16.36 5.68
CA ASP A 86 -18.03 17.23 4.56
C ASP A 86 -16.82 17.62 3.71
N GLU A 87 -17.05 18.46 2.71
CA GLU A 87 -16.01 18.92 1.81
C GLU A 87 -14.97 19.85 2.49
N THR A 88 -15.35 20.57 3.53
CA THR A 88 -14.45 21.43 4.29
C THR A 88 -13.46 20.59 5.09
N ASP A 89 -13.98 19.58 5.81
CA ASP A 89 -13.18 18.58 6.50
C ASP A 89 -12.23 17.85 5.53
N PHE A 90 -12.73 17.53 4.34
CA PHE A 90 -11.94 16.85 3.31
C PHE A 90 -10.74 17.69 2.87
N ARG A 91 -10.90 19.00 2.67
CA ARG A 91 -9.79 19.89 2.31
C ARG A 91 -8.76 20.00 3.43
N LEU A 92 -9.21 20.03 4.69
CA LEU A 92 -8.34 20.03 5.87
C LEU A 92 -7.51 18.74 5.96
N TRP A 93 -8.17 17.59 5.81
CA TRP A 93 -7.47 16.30 5.76
C TRP A 93 -6.55 16.19 4.55
N LEU A 94 -6.96 16.70 3.37
CA LEU A 94 -6.10 16.72 2.20
C LEU A 94 -4.82 17.54 2.45
N ALA A 95 -4.90 18.64 3.20
CA ALA A 95 -3.70 19.39 3.61
C ALA A 95 -2.86 18.66 4.67
N PHE A 96 -3.48 17.88 5.54
CA PHE A 96 -2.81 17.20 6.66
C PHE A 96 -2.19 15.84 6.29
N GLY A 97 -2.89 15.02 5.52
CA GLY A 97 -2.55 13.63 5.20
C GLY A 97 -2.97 12.62 6.26
N GLY A 98 -2.40 11.41 6.18
CA GLY A 98 -2.59 10.34 7.15
C GLY A 98 -3.88 9.55 6.94
N HIS A 99 -4.29 8.82 7.98
CA HIS A 99 -5.56 8.09 7.97
C HIS A 99 -6.75 9.05 8.10
N ALA A 100 -7.80 8.78 7.33
CA ALA A 100 -9.11 9.35 7.54
C ALA A 100 -10.22 8.34 7.31
N VAL A 101 -11.32 8.50 8.04
CA VAL A 101 -12.60 7.89 7.71
C VAL A 101 -13.46 8.96 7.05
N VAL A 102 -13.76 8.77 5.77
CA VAL A 102 -14.41 9.76 4.91
C VAL A 102 -15.84 9.33 4.65
N LEU A 103 -16.80 10.21 4.95
CA LEU A 103 -18.23 9.97 4.75
C LEU A 103 -18.52 9.54 3.31
N ASP A 104 -19.39 8.54 3.12
CA ASP A 104 -19.68 7.91 1.82
C ASP A 104 -19.90 8.92 0.70
N VAL A 105 -20.77 9.91 0.91
CA VAL A 105 -21.09 10.94 -0.10
C VAL A 105 -19.87 11.78 -0.50
N VAL A 106 -18.98 12.09 0.45
CA VAL A 106 -17.73 12.82 0.19
C VAL A 106 -16.72 11.91 -0.50
N ALA A 107 -16.59 10.67 -0.01
CA ALA A 107 -15.65 9.69 -0.53
C ALA A 107 -15.96 9.35 -2.00
N ARG A 108 -17.22 9.07 -2.35
CA ARG A 108 -17.62 8.79 -3.74
C ARG A 108 -17.39 9.98 -4.66
N LEU A 109 -17.67 11.19 -4.19
CA LEU A 109 -17.43 12.41 -4.95
C LEU A 109 -15.94 12.64 -5.24
N LYS A 110 -15.06 12.38 -4.26
CA LYS A 110 -13.62 12.70 -4.36
C LYS A 110 -12.76 11.52 -4.83
N PHE A 111 -13.22 10.29 -4.63
CA PHE A 111 -12.46 9.05 -4.83
C PHE A 111 -13.22 7.98 -5.62
N GLY A 112 -14.24 8.32 -6.41
CA GLY A 112 -15.06 7.36 -7.18
C GLY A 112 -14.28 6.19 -7.81
N PRO A 113 -13.26 6.45 -8.67
CA PRO A 113 -12.43 5.38 -9.25
C PRO A 113 -11.65 4.55 -8.22
N LEU A 114 -11.24 5.17 -7.11
CA LEU A 114 -10.54 4.53 -6.00
C LEU A 114 -11.49 3.77 -5.06
N LEU A 115 -12.82 3.90 -5.19
CA LEU A 115 -13.78 3.08 -4.44
C LEU A 115 -14.38 1.95 -5.29
N ALA A 116 -14.34 2.10 -6.61
CA ALA A 116 -14.91 1.13 -7.54
C ALA A 116 -14.21 -0.25 -7.45
N PRO A 117 -14.95 -1.34 -7.73
CA PRO A 117 -14.37 -2.66 -7.90
C PRO A 117 -13.24 -2.65 -8.93
N ARG A 118 -12.11 -3.28 -8.59
CA ARG A 118 -10.96 -3.39 -9.49
C ARG A 118 -10.28 -4.74 -9.38
N GLU A 119 -9.66 -5.12 -10.48
CA GLU A 119 -8.70 -6.22 -10.52
C GLU A 119 -7.46 -5.85 -9.69
N VAL A 120 -7.06 -6.76 -8.80
CA VAL A 120 -5.88 -6.59 -7.96
C VAL A 120 -4.92 -7.78 -8.07
N ALA A 121 -3.68 -7.53 -7.66
CA ALA A 121 -2.70 -8.55 -7.34
C ALA A 121 -2.28 -8.40 -5.88
N ARG A 122 -1.67 -9.43 -5.31
CA ARG A 122 -1.10 -9.37 -3.96
C ARG A 122 0.25 -8.67 -4.02
N ASP A 123 0.39 -7.71 -3.11
CA ASP A 123 1.65 -7.01 -2.87
C ASP A 123 2.70 -7.97 -2.29
N SER A 124 3.98 -7.69 -2.56
CA SER A 124 5.12 -8.52 -2.13
C SER A 124 5.31 -8.58 -0.62
N SER A 125 4.69 -7.67 0.15
CA SER A 125 4.60 -7.78 1.60
C SER A 125 3.69 -8.89 2.11
N ALA A 126 2.94 -9.54 1.22
CA ALA A 126 1.94 -10.56 1.53
C ALA A 126 0.75 -10.07 2.40
N VAL A 127 0.68 -8.78 2.77
CA VAL A 127 -0.42 -8.22 3.57
C VAL A 127 -1.34 -7.32 2.72
N GLY A 128 -0.82 -6.72 1.66
CA GLY A 128 -1.54 -5.74 0.83
C GLY A 128 -2.00 -6.24 -0.52
N PHE A 129 -2.71 -5.36 -1.22
CA PHE A 129 -3.11 -5.51 -2.60
C PHE A 129 -2.69 -4.28 -3.41
N VAL A 130 -2.31 -4.52 -4.66
CA VAL A 130 -2.00 -3.49 -5.65
C VAL A 130 -2.97 -3.59 -6.81
N ALA A 131 -3.34 -2.47 -7.40
CA ALA A 131 -4.25 -2.48 -8.55
C ALA A 131 -3.53 -3.07 -9.76
N ALA A 132 -4.14 -4.01 -10.48
CA ALA A 132 -3.50 -4.64 -11.64
C ALA A 132 -3.12 -3.60 -12.72
N GLN A 133 -3.94 -2.56 -12.87
CA GLN A 133 -3.70 -1.46 -13.81
C GLN A 133 -2.47 -0.59 -13.50
N SER A 134 -1.95 -0.62 -12.26
CA SER A 134 -0.72 0.09 -11.91
C SER A 134 0.54 -0.74 -12.11
N LEU A 135 0.40 -2.00 -12.49
CA LEU A 135 1.50 -2.92 -12.73
C LEU A 135 1.85 -2.97 -14.21
N SER A 136 3.12 -3.16 -14.50
CA SER A 136 3.62 -3.46 -15.83
C SER A 136 3.18 -4.85 -16.28
N SER A 137 3.17 -5.07 -17.60
CA SER A 137 2.90 -6.39 -18.18
C SER A 137 3.87 -7.47 -17.69
N ALA A 138 5.10 -7.11 -17.31
CA ALA A 138 6.10 -8.06 -16.80
C ALA A 138 5.76 -8.54 -15.37
N GLU A 139 5.34 -7.63 -14.49
CA GLU A 139 4.88 -7.99 -13.13
C GLU A 139 3.61 -8.83 -13.15
N LEU A 140 2.81 -8.70 -14.22
CA LEU A 140 1.59 -9.45 -14.47
C LEU A 140 1.81 -10.79 -15.21
N GLN A 141 3.06 -11.22 -15.45
CA GLN A 141 3.38 -12.52 -16.04
C GLN A 141 3.91 -13.52 -15.01
N HIS A 142 3.53 -14.80 -15.13
CA HIS A 142 4.08 -15.87 -14.28
C HIS A 142 5.58 -16.09 -14.52
N ALA A 143 6.00 -16.05 -15.79
CA ALA A 143 7.38 -16.32 -16.15
C ALA A 143 8.28 -15.15 -15.76
N THR A 144 9.28 -15.42 -14.92
CA THR A 144 10.33 -14.45 -14.60
C THR A 144 11.21 -14.21 -15.83
N SER A 145 11.41 -12.94 -16.20
CA SER A 145 12.32 -12.59 -17.29
C SER A 145 13.76 -13.02 -16.97
N LYS A 146 14.58 -13.28 -18.01
CA LYS A 146 15.99 -13.67 -17.81
C LYS A 146 16.78 -12.65 -16.98
N THR A 147 16.53 -11.36 -17.24
CA THR A 147 17.16 -10.25 -16.50
C THR A 147 16.76 -10.25 -15.03
N LEU A 148 15.45 -10.33 -14.74
CA LEU A 148 14.95 -10.38 -13.37
C LEU A 148 15.43 -11.63 -12.62
N ARG A 149 15.43 -12.79 -13.29
CA ARG A 149 15.97 -14.04 -12.75
C ARG A 149 17.44 -13.88 -12.35
N MET A 150 18.28 -13.29 -13.20
CA MET A 150 19.68 -13.05 -12.88
C MET A 150 19.87 -12.02 -11.76
N ALA A 151 19.00 -11.01 -11.68
CA ALA A 151 19.01 -10.04 -10.59
C ALA A 151 18.74 -10.70 -9.24
N VAL A 152 17.72 -11.57 -9.14
CA VAL A 152 17.40 -12.34 -7.93
C VAL A 152 18.56 -13.26 -7.54
N LEU A 153 19.08 -14.04 -8.49
CA LEU A 153 20.24 -14.91 -8.25
C LEU A 153 21.47 -14.14 -7.75
N THR A 154 21.69 -12.93 -8.27
CA THR A 154 22.83 -12.09 -7.87
C THR A 154 22.61 -11.49 -6.48
N ARG A 155 21.40 -10.97 -6.19
CA ARG A 155 21.00 -10.44 -4.88
C ARG A 155 21.20 -11.49 -3.77
N ASP A 156 20.82 -12.73 -4.05
CA ASP A 156 20.91 -13.84 -3.10
C ASP A 156 22.30 -14.51 -3.08
N GLY A 157 23.30 -13.92 -3.74
CA GLY A 157 24.68 -14.42 -3.74
C GLY A 157 24.86 -15.78 -4.43
N ARG A 158 23.96 -16.14 -5.36
CA ARG A 158 23.92 -17.44 -6.06
C ARG A 158 23.91 -18.61 -5.08
N ARG A 159 23.14 -18.46 -3.99
CA ARG A 159 22.95 -19.45 -2.93
C ARG A 159 21.47 -19.65 -2.68
N CYS A 160 21.10 -20.86 -2.26
CA CYS A 160 19.78 -21.09 -1.73
C CYS A 160 19.58 -20.23 -0.47
N PHE A 161 18.50 -19.45 -0.45
CA PHE A 161 18.19 -18.54 0.65
C PHE A 161 17.96 -19.25 1.98
N ILE A 162 17.37 -20.46 1.92
CA ILE A 162 17.03 -21.29 3.09
C ILE A 162 18.25 -22.05 3.64
N CYS A 163 18.97 -22.81 2.80
CA CYS A 163 20.05 -23.69 3.28
C CYS A 163 21.48 -23.20 2.99
N GLY A 164 21.66 -22.10 2.26
CA GLY A 164 22.97 -21.50 1.95
C GLY A 164 23.81 -22.23 0.89
N ARG A 165 23.39 -23.42 0.43
CA ARG A 165 24.12 -24.19 -0.59
C ARG A 165 24.18 -23.47 -1.93
N SER A 166 25.28 -23.66 -2.66
CA SER A 166 25.54 -23.06 -3.98
C SER A 166 26.11 -24.08 -4.97
N PRO A 167 25.85 -23.92 -6.27
CA PRO A 167 26.48 -24.73 -7.33
C PRO A 167 28.02 -24.67 -7.33
N ALA A 168 28.62 -23.62 -6.75
CA ALA A 168 30.07 -23.50 -6.62
C ALA A 168 30.73 -24.63 -5.79
N ASN A 169 29.99 -25.23 -4.86
CA ASN A 169 30.50 -26.25 -3.94
C ASN A 169 29.71 -27.58 -4.03
N HIS A 170 28.66 -27.63 -4.85
CA HIS A 170 27.77 -28.77 -5.01
C HIS A 170 27.42 -28.92 -6.49
N VAL A 171 28.11 -29.84 -7.17
CA VAL A 171 28.07 -30.00 -8.64
C VAL A 171 26.70 -30.42 -9.18
N ASP A 172 25.87 -31.01 -8.34
CA ASP A 172 24.54 -31.54 -8.63
C ASP A 172 23.41 -30.56 -8.27
N LEU A 173 23.73 -29.37 -7.74
CA LEU A 173 22.75 -28.43 -7.23
C LEU A 173 22.31 -27.42 -8.29
N GLU A 174 21.03 -27.47 -8.66
CA GLU A 174 20.37 -26.44 -9.46
C GLU A 174 19.66 -25.40 -8.56
N LEU A 175 19.72 -24.13 -8.98
CA LEU A 175 19.01 -23.02 -8.34
C LEU A 175 17.79 -22.58 -9.14
N HIS A 176 16.69 -22.40 -8.44
CA HIS A 176 15.41 -21.93 -8.95
C HIS A 176 15.08 -20.57 -8.35
N VAL A 177 14.24 -19.81 -9.04
CA VAL A 177 13.69 -18.55 -8.54
C VAL A 177 12.24 -18.82 -8.22
N HIS A 178 11.89 -18.64 -6.95
CA HIS A 178 10.61 -18.99 -6.35
C HIS A 178 9.80 -17.72 -6.06
N HIS A 179 8.50 -17.74 -6.36
CA HIS A 179 7.57 -16.71 -5.93
C HIS A 179 7.18 -16.93 -4.47
N ILE A 180 7.59 -16.03 -3.58
CA ILE A 180 7.32 -16.13 -2.13
C ILE A 180 5.81 -16.10 -1.89
N VAL A 181 5.11 -15.07 -2.39
CA VAL A 181 3.67 -15.09 -2.59
C VAL A 181 3.40 -15.79 -3.92
N PRO A 182 2.78 -16.98 -3.93
CA PRO A 182 2.67 -17.77 -5.15
C PRO A 182 1.88 -17.06 -6.25
N TRP A 183 2.32 -17.22 -7.50
CA TRP A 183 1.63 -16.69 -8.67
C TRP A 183 0.15 -17.10 -8.72
N GLY A 184 -0.13 -18.38 -8.42
CA GLY A 184 -1.49 -18.92 -8.38
C GLY A 184 -2.39 -18.31 -7.29
N GLN A 185 -1.81 -17.60 -6.32
CA GLN A 185 -2.52 -16.85 -5.28
C GLN A 185 -2.51 -15.33 -5.55
N GLY A 186 -2.15 -14.93 -6.77
CA GLY A 186 -2.14 -13.53 -7.20
C GLY A 186 -0.86 -12.76 -6.86
N GLY A 187 0.22 -13.42 -6.43
CA GLY A 187 1.51 -12.75 -6.23
C GLY A 187 2.10 -12.23 -7.53
N ILE A 188 2.73 -11.06 -7.49
CA ILE A 188 3.32 -10.37 -8.64
C ILE A 188 4.75 -10.86 -8.93
N THR A 189 5.21 -10.69 -10.17
CA THR A 189 6.57 -11.07 -10.58
C THR A 189 7.50 -9.86 -10.50
N GLU A 190 8.05 -9.63 -9.32
CA GLU A 190 9.03 -8.57 -9.06
C GLU A 190 10.13 -9.06 -8.12
N ILE A 191 11.20 -8.28 -7.99
CA ILE A 191 12.38 -8.70 -7.23
C ILE A 191 12.04 -9.03 -5.76
N ASP A 192 11.14 -8.25 -5.14
CA ASP A 192 10.78 -8.40 -3.72
C ASP A 192 9.87 -9.60 -3.44
N ASN A 193 9.16 -10.11 -4.45
CA ASN A 193 8.38 -11.34 -4.34
C ASN A 193 9.15 -12.60 -4.77
N LEU A 194 10.43 -12.47 -5.17
CA LEU A 194 11.20 -13.57 -5.72
C LEU A 194 12.40 -13.90 -4.83
N VAL A 195 12.69 -15.20 -4.70
CA VAL A 195 13.83 -15.69 -3.90
C VAL A 195 14.50 -16.91 -4.54
N THR A 196 15.82 -17.01 -4.37
CA THR A 196 16.63 -18.11 -4.88
C THR A 196 16.56 -19.32 -3.96
N LEU A 197 16.12 -20.48 -4.46
CA LEU A 197 16.07 -21.75 -3.72
C LEU A 197 16.80 -22.86 -4.49
N CYS A 198 17.39 -23.83 -3.79
CA CYS A 198 17.81 -25.08 -4.45
C CYS A 198 16.60 -26.00 -4.67
N GLY A 199 16.70 -26.97 -5.58
CA GLY A 199 15.61 -27.93 -5.86
C GLY A 199 15.04 -28.61 -4.61
N THR A 200 15.91 -29.08 -3.70
CA THR A 200 15.46 -29.71 -2.44
C THR A 200 14.62 -28.78 -1.56
N CYS A 201 15.04 -27.52 -1.38
CA CYS A 201 14.28 -26.55 -0.59
C CYS A 201 13.01 -26.11 -1.31
N HIS A 202 13.07 -25.93 -2.63
CA HIS A 202 11.93 -25.52 -3.46
C HIS A 202 10.81 -26.56 -3.42
N ASP A 203 11.13 -27.83 -3.66
CA ASP A 203 10.16 -28.92 -3.71
C ASP A 203 9.68 -29.35 -2.32
N GLY A 204 10.52 -29.11 -1.30
CA GLY A 204 10.21 -29.33 0.11
C GLY A 204 9.36 -28.23 0.76
N LEU A 205 9.26 -27.04 0.16
CA LEU A 205 8.50 -25.91 0.71
C LEU A 205 7.00 -26.17 0.60
N LYS A 206 6.41 -26.70 1.67
CA LYS A 206 4.99 -27.08 1.74
C LYS A 206 4.36 -26.50 3.02
N PRO A 207 3.34 -25.63 2.92
CA PRO A 207 2.79 -25.05 1.68
C PRO A 207 3.82 -24.18 0.94
N HIS A 208 3.65 -24.02 -0.38
CA HIS A 208 4.55 -23.18 -1.20
C HIS A 208 4.55 -21.68 -0.81
N PHE A 209 3.52 -21.24 -0.08
CA PHE A 209 3.48 -19.93 0.56
C PHE A 209 3.93 -20.06 2.02
N ASP A 210 5.06 -19.45 2.34
CA ASP A 210 5.57 -19.35 3.70
C ASP A 210 5.68 -17.87 4.08
N ARG A 211 4.96 -17.48 5.13
CA ARG A 211 4.93 -16.08 5.60
C ARG A 211 6.25 -15.68 6.24
N ASP A 212 6.94 -16.61 6.89
CA ASP A 212 8.21 -16.31 7.56
C ASP A 212 9.29 -16.05 6.50
N LEU A 213 9.22 -16.74 5.35
CA LEU A 213 10.09 -16.48 4.22
C LEU A 213 9.91 -15.06 3.63
N VAL A 214 8.68 -14.51 3.63
CA VAL A 214 8.44 -13.10 3.25
C VAL A 214 9.20 -12.18 4.20
N HIS A 215 9.07 -12.42 5.51
CA HIS A 215 9.73 -11.62 6.53
C HIS A 215 11.25 -11.71 6.42
N ASP A 216 11.80 -12.90 6.23
CA ASP A 216 13.24 -13.11 6.14
C ASP A 216 13.86 -12.43 4.92
N VAL A 217 13.20 -12.52 3.76
CA VAL A 217 13.67 -11.84 2.54
C VAL A 217 13.66 -10.33 2.72
N GLN A 218 12.58 -9.79 3.31
CA GLN A 218 12.49 -8.36 3.62
C GLN A 218 13.53 -7.92 4.66
N ALA A 219 13.77 -8.71 5.71
CA ALA A 219 14.76 -8.40 6.72
C ALA A 219 16.19 -8.42 6.15
N ARG A 220 16.48 -9.30 5.17
CA ARG A 220 17.81 -9.43 4.56
C ARG A 220 18.07 -8.46 3.43
N HIS A 221 17.05 -8.14 2.62
CA HIS A 221 17.21 -7.41 1.37
C HIS A 221 16.33 -6.16 1.25
N GLY A 222 15.26 -6.08 2.02
CA GLY A 222 14.37 -4.94 2.01
C GLY A 222 15.03 -3.70 2.56
N ALA A 223 14.69 -2.55 1.97
CA ALA A 223 14.97 -1.27 2.62
C ALA A 223 14.17 -1.20 3.94
N VAL A 224 14.73 -0.54 4.95
CA VAL A 224 13.96 -0.22 6.17
C VAL A 224 12.77 0.63 5.74
N ALA A 225 11.57 0.04 5.81
CA ALA A 225 10.36 0.73 5.41
C ALA A 225 10.13 1.93 6.35
N PRO A 226 9.89 3.14 5.81
CA PRO A 226 9.62 4.29 6.65
C PRO A 226 8.33 4.07 7.44
N THR A 227 8.36 4.48 8.70
CA THR A 227 7.22 4.46 9.60
C THR A 227 6.05 5.29 9.05
N TYR A 228 4.85 5.06 9.58
CA TYR A 228 3.69 5.87 9.25
C TYR A 228 3.96 7.37 9.45
N LEU A 229 4.57 7.76 10.58
CA LEU A 229 4.85 9.14 10.91
C LEU A 229 5.87 9.78 9.96
N GLU A 230 6.92 9.06 9.56
CA GLU A 230 7.88 9.54 8.57
C GLU A 230 7.20 9.77 7.21
N ARG A 231 6.33 8.86 6.78
CA ARG A 231 5.59 9.01 5.52
C ARG A 231 4.55 10.13 5.56
N LEU A 232 3.94 10.35 6.72
CA LEU A 232 3.03 11.48 6.95
C LEU A 232 3.80 12.80 6.93
N TRP A 233 4.96 12.84 7.60
CA TRP A 233 5.84 13.99 7.57
C TRP A 233 6.27 14.34 6.13
N ASN A 234 6.72 13.35 5.35
CA ASN A 234 7.08 13.55 3.94
C ASN A 234 5.92 14.15 3.14
N TYR A 235 4.70 13.65 3.35
CA TYR A 235 3.50 14.20 2.72
C TYR A 235 3.30 15.67 3.08
N GLN A 236 3.39 16.01 4.37
CA GLN A 236 3.22 17.37 4.86
C GLN A 236 4.29 18.32 4.30
N GLN A 237 5.53 17.86 4.16
CA GLN A 237 6.61 18.61 3.50
C GLN A 237 6.30 18.86 2.02
N CYS A 238 5.73 17.89 1.30
CA CYS A 238 5.25 18.09 -0.08
C CYS A 238 4.14 19.16 -0.14
N VAL A 239 3.15 19.09 0.75
CA VAL A 239 2.05 20.08 0.79
C VAL A 239 2.58 21.48 1.10
N GLN A 240 3.48 21.63 2.07
CA GLN A 240 4.08 22.93 2.42
C GLN A 240 4.80 23.57 1.22
N ARG A 241 5.60 22.79 0.49
CA ARG A 241 6.28 23.25 -0.74
C ARG A 241 5.27 23.74 -1.79
N LEU A 242 4.17 23.01 -2.00
CA LEU A 242 3.12 23.40 -2.95
C LEU A 242 2.46 24.73 -2.56
N LEU A 243 2.21 24.96 -1.27
CA LEU A 243 1.62 26.20 -0.77
C LEU A 243 2.58 27.39 -0.91
N GLN A 244 3.87 27.18 -0.66
CA GLN A 244 4.90 28.21 -0.83
C GLN A 244 5.05 28.63 -2.30
N ILE A 245 5.04 27.68 -3.25
CA ILE A 245 5.09 27.98 -4.69
C ILE A 245 3.91 28.87 -5.10
N ARG A 246 2.69 28.56 -4.64
CA ARG A 246 1.49 29.36 -4.95
C ARG A 246 1.57 30.78 -4.41
N SER A 247 2.19 30.98 -3.24
CA SER A 247 2.40 32.32 -2.69
C SER A 247 3.46 33.12 -3.45
N ALA A 248 4.45 32.45 -4.05
CA ALA A 248 5.51 33.10 -4.84
C ALA A 248 5.08 33.38 -6.29
N SER A 249 4.19 32.57 -6.86
CA SER A 249 3.72 32.68 -8.25
C SER A 249 2.57 33.67 -8.43
N GLY A 250 2.44 34.68 -7.56
CA GLY A 250 1.29 35.57 -7.47
C GLY A 250 0.73 36.05 -8.82
N THR A 251 -0.26 35.34 -9.36
CA THR A 251 -1.28 35.93 -10.21
C THR A 251 -2.28 36.57 -9.27
N PRO A 252 -2.52 37.89 -9.35
CA PRO A 252 -3.65 38.49 -8.68
C PRO A 252 -4.92 37.81 -9.20
N SER A 253 -5.77 37.30 -8.32
CA SER A 253 -7.10 36.86 -8.73
C SER A 253 -7.86 38.07 -9.26
N ALA A 254 -8.29 38.00 -10.52
CA ALA A 254 -9.36 38.85 -11.06
C ALA A 254 -10.72 38.35 -10.56
#